data_AF-A0A7Z0TG29-F1
#
_entry.id   AF-A0A7Z0TG29-F1
#
_cell.length_a   1.000
_cell.length_b   1.000
_cell.length_c   1.000
_cell.angle_alpha   90.00
_cell.angle_beta   90.00
_cell.angle_gamma   90.00
#
_symmetry.space_group_name_H-M   'P 1'
#
loop_
_entity.id
_entity.type
_entity.pdbx_description
1 polymer ?
#
loop_
_entity_poly.entity_id
_entity_poly.type
_entity_poly.pdbx_seq_one_letter_code
_entity_poly.pdbx_strand_id
1 'polypeptide(L)'
;LTRRALTRAVDALFAGHDLLATPTTPNPPHGHQGPGEVMSVALTWAFNITGHPALSVPAGLTAAGDPVGLHLVARYGREVDLLSVAAAARPVRETAGVTV
;
A
#
# COMPACT_ATOMS: atom_id res chain seq x y z
N LEU A 1 -6.03 10.95 -17.20
CA LEU A 1 -5.75 12.20 -16.46
C LEU A 1 -4.33 12.64 -16.77
N THR A 2 -4.04 13.94 -16.92
CA THR A 2 -2.64 14.40 -16.96
C THR A 2 -2.03 14.26 -15.57
N ARG A 3 -0.70 14.08 -15.47
CA ARG A 3 0.02 14.03 -14.17
C ARG A 3 -0.42 15.17 -13.25
N ARG A 4 -0.46 16.41 -13.75
CA ARG A 4 -0.88 17.59 -12.99
C ARG A 4 -2.31 17.49 -12.46
N ALA A 5 -3.25 16.99 -13.28
CA ALA A 5 -4.64 16.83 -12.84
C ALA A 5 -4.75 15.74 -11.77
N LEU A 6 -4.00 14.64 -11.90
CA LEU A 6 -3.94 13.58 -10.91
C LEU A 6 -3.32 14.07 -9.59
N THR A 7 -2.21 14.81 -9.64
CA THR A 7 -1.58 15.38 -8.43
C THR A 7 -2.57 16.24 -7.66
N ARG A 8 -3.26 17.18 -8.33
CA ARG A 8 -4.27 18.02 -7.66
C ARG A 8 -5.41 17.22 -7.04
N ALA A 9 -5.85 16.16 -7.71
CA ALA A 9 -6.91 15.30 -7.19
C ALA A 9 -6.47 14.57 -5.91
N VAL A 10 -5.21 14.10 -5.85
CA VAL A 10 -4.65 13.48 -4.65
C VAL A 10 -4.41 14.51 -3.55
N ASP A 11 -3.84 15.68 -3.87
CA ASP A 11 -3.60 16.77 -2.91
C ASP A 11 -4.91 17.18 -2.20
N ALA A 12 -6.02 17.21 -2.94
CA ALA A 12 -7.33 17.58 -2.40
C ALA A 12 -7.85 16.61 -1.32
N LEU A 13 -7.44 15.33 -1.37
CA LEU A 13 -7.84 14.34 -0.35
C LEU A 13 -7.23 14.66 1.03
N PHE A 14 -6.06 15.32 1.06
CA PHE A 14 -5.37 15.71 2.28
C PHE A 14 -5.90 17.01 2.91
N ALA A 15 -6.92 17.64 2.32
CA ALA A 15 -7.55 18.83 2.91
C ALA A 15 -8.21 18.56 4.27
N GLY A 16 -8.58 17.31 4.54
CA GLY A 16 -9.20 16.88 5.81
C GLY A 16 -8.63 15.59 6.40
N HIS A 17 -7.54 15.07 5.85
CA HIS A 17 -6.94 13.80 6.27
C HIS A 17 -5.42 13.92 6.33
N ASP A 18 -4.80 13.30 7.33
CA ASP A 18 -3.35 13.25 7.44
C ASP A 18 -2.74 12.14 6.58
N LEU A 19 -3.46 11.03 6.43
CA LEU A 19 -3.05 9.85 5.66
C LEU A 19 -4.22 9.31 4.84
N LEU A 20 -3.90 8.70 3.69
CA LEU A 20 -4.81 7.86 2.92
C LEU A 20 -4.45 6.40 3.15
N ALA A 21 -5.46 5.54 3.20
CA ALA A 21 -5.30 4.11 3.43
C ALA A 21 -6.02 3.30 2.34
N THR A 22 -5.32 2.38 1.69
CA THR A 22 -5.87 1.46 0.68
C THR A 22 -5.25 0.07 0.84
N PRO A 23 -5.80 -0.99 0.24
CA PRO A 23 -5.03 -2.21 0.05
C PRO A 23 -3.78 -1.92 -0.80
N THR A 24 -2.67 -2.62 -0.56
CA THR A 24 -1.43 -2.47 -1.35
C THR A 24 -1.54 -3.17 -2.69
N THR A 25 -2.12 -4.37 -2.69
CA THR A 25 -2.41 -5.13 -3.90
C THR A 25 -3.87 -5.55 -3.90
N PRO A 26 -4.51 -5.65 -5.08
CA PRO A 26 -5.89 -6.13 -5.17
C PRO A 26 -5.99 -7.66 -5.06
N ASN A 27 -4.87 -8.38 -5.23
CA ASN A 27 -4.81 -9.82 -5.32
C ASN A 27 -3.86 -10.41 -4.26
N PRO A 28 -4.08 -11.67 -3.84
CA PRO A 28 -3.11 -12.44 -3.04
C PRO A 28 -1.75 -12.59 -3.72
N PRO A 29 -0.71 -13.03 -2.98
CA PRO A 29 0.59 -13.36 -3.56
C PRO A 29 0.44 -14.40 -4.68
N HIS A 30 1.17 -14.18 -5.77
CA HIS A 30 1.27 -15.17 -6.83
C HIS A 30 2.39 -16.18 -6.54
N GLY A 31 2.32 -17.36 -7.15
CA GLY A 31 3.39 -18.35 -7.07
C GLY A 31 4.66 -17.91 -7.82
N HIS A 32 5.68 -18.78 -7.81
CA HIS A 32 6.98 -18.52 -8.45
C HIS A 32 6.92 -18.28 -9.96
N GLN A 33 5.82 -18.65 -10.62
CA GLN A 33 5.59 -18.38 -12.05
C GLN A 33 5.25 -16.91 -12.33
N GLY A 34 5.14 -16.07 -11.30
CA GLY A 34 4.79 -14.66 -11.43
C GLY A 34 3.27 -14.44 -11.53
N PRO A 35 2.83 -13.19 -11.67
CA PRO A 35 1.41 -12.83 -11.74
C PRO A 35 0.73 -13.18 -13.08
N GLY A 36 1.39 -13.94 -13.96
CA GLY A 36 0.98 -14.13 -15.35
C GLY A 36 1.33 -12.93 -16.24
N GLU A 37 0.56 -12.71 -17.31
CA GLU A 37 0.86 -11.67 -18.31
C GLU A 37 0.59 -10.24 -17.84
N VAL A 38 -0.27 -10.07 -16.82
CA VAL A 38 -0.68 -8.74 -16.34
C VAL A 38 -0.48 -8.62 -14.84
N MET A 39 0.45 -7.76 -14.44
CA MET A 39 0.61 -7.34 -13.05
C MET A 39 -0.28 -6.13 -12.77
N SER A 40 -1.15 -6.23 -11.76
CA SER A 40 -1.99 -5.09 -11.37
C SER A 40 -1.21 -4.12 -10.49
N VAL A 41 -1.06 -2.89 -10.96
CA VAL A 41 -0.53 -1.74 -10.20
C VAL A 41 -1.63 -0.74 -9.83
N ALA A 42 -2.89 -1.14 -9.97
CA ALA A 42 -4.05 -0.23 -9.92
C ALA A 42 -4.14 0.59 -8.62
N LEU A 43 -3.60 0.08 -7.51
CA LEU A 43 -3.65 0.72 -6.20
C LEU A 43 -2.39 1.53 -5.84
N THR A 44 -1.29 1.37 -6.58
CA THR A 44 0.00 2.01 -6.24
C THR A 44 0.50 2.98 -7.31
N TRP A 45 0.10 2.79 -8.58
CA TRP A 45 0.63 3.55 -9.71
C TRP A 45 0.41 5.07 -9.59
N ALA A 46 -0.75 5.47 -9.04
CA ALA A 46 -1.12 6.88 -8.93
C ALA A 46 -0.13 7.64 -8.04
N PHE A 47 0.38 7.01 -6.98
CA PHE A 47 1.30 7.62 -6.04
C PHE A 47 2.72 7.71 -6.61
N ASN A 48 3.14 6.74 -7.43
CA ASN A 48 4.38 6.83 -8.21
C ASN A 48 4.37 8.02 -9.18
N ILE A 49 3.25 8.24 -9.89
CA ILE A 49 3.14 9.33 -10.87
C ILE A 49 3.06 10.69 -10.19
N THR A 50 2.28 10.79 -9.12
CA THR A 50 2.11 12.06 -8.41
C THR A 50 3.38 12.42 -7.64
N GLY A 51 4.04 11.44 -7.05
CA GLY A 51 5.23 11.58 -6.22
C GLY A 51 4.92 11.59 -4.71
N HIS A 52 3.69 11.27 -4.32
CA HIS A 52 3.32 11.21 -2.90
C HIS A 52 4.07 10.08 -2.20
N PRO A 53 4.64 10.33 -1.00
CA PRO A 53 5.27 9.29 -0.21
C PRO A 53 4.25 8.23 0.20
N ALA A 54 4.62 6.96 0.07
CA ALA A 54 3.77 5.84 0.40
C ALA A 54 4.56 4.69 1.02
N LEU A 55 3.89 3.92 1.89
CA LEU A 55 4.47 2.80 2.64
C LEU A 55 3.45 1.66 2.72
N SER A 56 3.92 0.41 2.62
CA SER A 56 3.09 -0.78 2.87
C SER A 56 3.45 -1.37 4.23
N VAL A 57 2.44 -1.68 5.04
CA VAL A 57 2.58 -2.39 6.32
C VAL A 57 1.73 -3.67 6.35
N PRO A 58 2.16 -4.74 7.05
CA PRO A 58 1.34 -5.92 7.25
C PRO A 58 0.02 -5.58 7.96
N ALA A 59 -1.10 -6.10 7.44
CA ALA A 59 -2.44 -5.76 7.92
C ALA A 59 -3.32 -6.97 8.25
N GLY A 60 -2.75 -8.17 8.22
CA GLY A 60 -3.42 -9.42 8.57
C GLY A 60 -3.25 -10.48 7.51
N LEU A 61 -4.12 -11.49 7.59
CA LEU A 61 -4.19 -12.60 6.66
C LEU A 61 -5.59 -12.65 6.02
N THR A 62 -5.67 -13.15 4.79
CA THR A 62 -6.95 -13.54 4.16
C THR A 62 -7.52 -14.76 4.88
N ALA A 63 -8.77 -15.13 4.56
CA ALA A 63 -9.36 -16.38 5.04
C ALA A 63 -8.58 -17.64 4.58
N ALA A 64 -7.82 -17.53 3.49
CA ALA A 64 -6.95 -18.59 2.98
C ALA A 64 -5.55 -18.59 3.62
N GLY A 65 -5.26 -17.62 4.51
CA GLY A 65 -3.97 -17.50 5.18
C GLY A 65 -2.94 -16.64 4.44
N ASP A 66 -3.31 -16.00 3.33
CA ASP A 66 -2.38 -15.16 2.56
C ASP A 66 -2.13 -13.80 3.25
N PRO A 67 -0.91 -13.25 3.22
CA PRO A 67 -0.63 -11.93 3.78
C PRO A 67 -1.39 -10.81 3.05
N VAL A 68 -1.94 -9.89 3.84
CA VAL A 68 -2.59 -8.66 3.36
C VAL A 68 -1.74 -7.44 3.75
N GLY A 69 -1.48 -6.56 2.80
CA GLY A 69 -0.75 -5.31 3.01
C GLY A 69 -1.67 -4.08 3.01
N LEU A 70 -1.55 -3.21 4.02
CA LEU A 70 -2.17 -1.89 4.05
C LEU A 70 -1.20 -0.85 3.50
N HIS A 71 -1.62 -0.18 2.43
CA HIS A 71 -0.92 0.90 1.78
C HIS A 71 -1.32 2.22 2.43
N LEU A 72 -0.33 2.94 2.94
CA LEU A 72 -0.48 4.24 3.57
C LEU A 72 0.20 5.29 2.70
N VAL A 73 -0.49 6.39 2.43
CA VAL A 73 0.03 7.50 1.63
C VAL A 73 -0.08 8.78 2.41
N ALA A 74 0.99 9.57 2.42
CA ALA A 74 1.03 10.87 3.07
C ALA A 74 1.17 12.00 2.05
N ARG A 75 0.88 13.22 2.51
CA ARG A 75 1.25 14.44 1.77
C ARG A 75 2.78 14.61 1.74
N TYR A 76 3.28 15.41 0.81
CA TYR A 76 4.71 15.69 0.70
C TYR A 76 5.31 16.19 2.02
N GLY A 77 6.51 15.68 2.37
CA GLY A 77 7.25 16.07 3.57
C GLY A 77 6.71 15.49 4.89
N ARG A 78 5.83 14.48 4.82
CA ARG A 78 5.25 13.80 5.99
C ARG A 78 5.58 12.31 6.06
N GLU A 79 6.72 11.91 5.50
CA GLU A 79 7.25 10.54 5.54
C GLU A 79 7.40 10.02 6.99
N VAL A 80 7.70 10.91 7.93
CA VAL A 80 7.82 10.58 9.37
C VAL A 80 6.51 10.01 9.94
N ASP A 81 5.35 10.47 9.46
CA ASP A 81 4.07 9.92 9.91
C ASP A 81 3.89 8.47 9.45
N LEU A 82 4.27 8.17 8.20
CA LEU A 82 4.24 6.80 7.65
C LEU A 82 5.14 5.87 8.47
N LEU A 83 6.36 6.31 8.76
CA LEU A 83 7.31 5.56 9.59
C LEU A 83 6.82 5.38 11.02
N SER A 84 6.15 6.38 11.59
CA SER A 84 5.56 6.29 12.94
C SER A 84 4.46 5.25 12.99
N VAL A 85 3.57 5.20 11.98
CA VAL A 85 2.54 4.16 11.88
C VAL A 85 3.17 2.78 11.72
N ALA A 86 4.19 2.64 10.87
CA ALA A 86 4.87 1.37 10.69
C ALA A 86 5.61 0.88 11.94
N ALA A 87 6.20 1.79 12.72
CA ALA A 87 6.83 1.45 13.99
C ALA A 87 5.81 0.98 15.04
N ALA A 88 4.57 1.50 14.99
CA ALA A 88 3.47 1.06 15.85
C ALA A 88 2.78 -0.22 15.35
N ALA A 89 2.95 -0.58 14.08
CA ALA A 89 2.33 -1.76 13.49
C ALA A 89 2.88 -3.03 14.15
N ARG A 90 1.97 -3.92 14.55
CA ARG A 90 2.36 -5.22 15.10
C ARG A 90 2.68 -6.18 13.95
N PRO A 91 3.69 -7.06 14.10
CA PRO A 91 3.94 -8.10 13.13
C PRO A 91 2.70 -9.01 13.04
N VAL A 92 2.31 -9.35 11.80
CA VAL A 92 1.31 -10.38 11.55
C VAL A 92 1.95 -11.71 11.94
N ARG A 93 1.36 -12.39 12.93
CA ARG A 93 1.83 -13.71 13.35
C ARG A 93 1.41 -14.72 12.30
N GLU A 94 2.39 -15.40 11.72
CA GLU A 94 2.17 -16.50 10.80
C GLU A 94 1.52 -17.67 11.56
N THR A 95 0.33 -18.08 11.13
CA THR A 95 -0.24 -19.35 11.58
C THR A 95 0.51 -20.45 10.85
N ALA A 96 1.54 -21.00 11.50
CA ALA A 96 2.26 -22.24 11.18
C ALA A 96 2.19 -22.72 9.72
N GLY A 97 3.27 -22.53 8.93
CA GLY A 97 3.54 -23.44 7.81
C GLY A 97 4.13 -22.87 6.53
N VAL A 98 5.13 -21.98 6.58
CA VAL A 98 6.05 -21.82 5.43
C VAL A 98 7.49 -21.90 5.92
N THR A 99 8.02 -23.12 5.94
CA THR A 99 9.47 -23.36 5.95
C THR A 99 9.98 -23.14 4.54
N VAL A 100 10.81 -22.12 4.33
CA VAL A 100 11.75 -22.07 3.20
C VAL A 100 13.03 -22.78 3.63
#